data_AF-A0A2C9KH04-F1
#
_entry.id   AF-A0A2C9KH04-F1
#
_cell.length_a   1.000
_cell.length_b   1.000
_cell.length_c   1.000
_cell.angle_alpha   90.00
_cell.angle_beta   90.00
_cell.angle_gamma   90.00
#
_symmetry.space_group_name_H-M   'P 1'
#
loop_
_entity.id
_entity.type
_entity.pdbx_description
1 polymer ?
#
loop_
_entity_poly.entity_id
_entity_poly.type
_entity_poly.pdbx_seq_one_letter_code
_entity_poly.pdbx_strand_id
1 'polypeptide(L)'
;MCALEIEAQFISDYAKSVIMFVIHVVFDMSICVFGIAGNALNITVFRKQGLRNSVNLSLFAISISDLLGLIFQVWQNFCLNPYLEQADLPVDFFYIQALTGGNPNVAMTRITGWITMYVTAERCLSVLTPFKVGLIVTFERRVLILFFCYGINLAFFFPFFANYYLDFNFIPELNKTKLGMSVRGDSEFLGFVINVGHIYLTIISFVVVIINTAILVVTLKWKSKWRQSATSNQNQQKALSSREKKTVMLVIMMATVLIACYCPGVVCTFLEIFYPAFGFNDKQQNVFHVTWSFCFLFNSINAIKLYGMQCDATIRDMCKNPDFVCTSDAHGLSRCLCSDNTFYDGFTCSKNLVSEMKVSINQVNFTFHKAFGLRSFNLTWSATGNSHDYGSQFINGNFISVQKLTPGQQYIFTVATILHFESEYENNKTLQSKFSLVTYPASPGKLWVERSQLNKSPYILKFNQSQGVVNSYQVTIKTVNLMHEVIIRRVTNPEVITFDLYPNTQYIYEIIAYNMLGNQSAATTGNFMIKAGVIQ
;
A
#
# COMPACT_ATOMS: atom_id res chain seq x y z
N MET A 1 6.37 -68.69 2.96
CA MET A 1 7.18 -67.54 3.43
C MET A 1 6.74 -66.34 2.60
N CYS A 2 5.59 -65.76 2.95
CA CYS A 2 5.02 -64.57 2.28
C CYS A 2 5.57 -63.35 3.02
N ALA A 3 6.47 -62.62 2.38
CA ALA A 3 6.80 -61.27 2.80
C ALA A 3 5.62 -60.36 2.39
N LEU A 4 4.81 -59.98 3.38
CA LEU A 4 3.97 -58.79 3.31
C LEU A 4 4.92 -57.58 3.28
N GLU A 5 5.36 -57.17 2.10
CA GLU A 5 5.90 -55.83 1.90
C GLU A 5 4.73 -54.84 1.99
N ILE A 6 4.41 -54.46 3.23
CA ILE A 6 3.67 -53.23 3.50
C ILE A 6 4.66 -52.10 3.19
N GLU A 7 4.72 -51.67 1.93
CA GLU A 7 5.40 -50.42 1.59
C GLU A 7 4.70 -49.29 2.34
N ALA A 8 5.36 -48.75 3.36
CA ALA A 8 4.82 -47.71 4.21
C ALA A 8 4.47 -46.46 3.38
N GLN A 9 3.30 -45.87 3.63
CA GLN A 9 2.97 -44.54 3.12
C GLN A 9 4.00 -43.54 3.65
N PHE A 10 4.58 -42.71 2.78
CA PHE A 10 5.58 -41.71 3.21
C PHE A 10 4.98 -40.62 4.11
N ILE A 11 3.67 -40.35 3.96
CA ILE A 11 2.94 -39.35 4.74
C ILE A 11 1.72 -40.04 5.37
N SER A 12 1.60 -39.90 6.69
CA SER A 12 0.43 -40.41 7.44
C SER A 12 -0.82 -39.58 7.18
N ASP A 13 -2.00 -40.17 7.36
CA ASP A 13 -3.29 -39.48 7.16
C ASP A 13 -3.46 -38.25 8.07
N TYR A 14 -2.93 -38.34 9.30
CA TYR A 14 -2.91 -37.21 10.24
C TYR A 14 -2.05 -36.06 9.71
N ALA A 15 -0.83 -36.36 9.24
CA ALA A 15 0.06 -35.35 8.67
C ALA A 15 -0.55 -34.72 7.41
N LYS A 16 -1.14 -35.53 6.50
CA LYS A 16 -1.90 -35.02 5.35
C LYS A 16 -2.98 -34.05 5.80
N SER A 17 -3.83 -34.44 6.75
CA SER A 17 -4.97 -33.63 7.19
C SER A 17 -4.54 -32.27 7.77
N VAL A 18 -3.48 -32.25 8.58
CA VAL A 18 -2.91 -31.01 9.12
C VAL A 18 -2.36 -30.12 8.00
N ILE A 19 -1.59 -30.69 7.06
CA ILE A 19 -1.00 -29.94 5.95
C ILE A 19 -2.10 -29.37 5.04
N MET A 20 -3.10 -30.17 4.68
CA MET A 20 -4.24 -29.75 3.87
C MET A 20 -5.01 -28.61 4.52
N PHE A 21 -5.27 -28.69 5.83
CA PHE A 21 -5.92 -27.61 6.57
C PHE A 21 -5.10 -26.31 6.51
N VAL A 22 -3.81 -26.38 6.80
CA VAL A 22 -2.94 -25.20 6.81
C VAL A 22 -2.85 -24.59 5.40
N ILE A 23 -2.66 -25.40 4.36
CA ILE A 23 -2.50 -24.91 3.00
C ILE A 23 -3.80 -24.39 2.43
N HIS A 24 -4.86 -25.21 2.37
CA HIS A 24 -6.11 -24.83 1.70
C HIS A 24 -6.94 -23.83 2.50
N VAL A 25 -7.07 -24.02 3.82
CA VAL A 25 -7.99 -23.22 4.64
C VAL A 25 -7.33 -21.92 5.12
N VAL A 26 -6.06 -21.96 5.54
CA VAL A 26 -5.40 -20.77 6.10
C VAL A 26 -4.73 -19.93 5.01
N PHE A 27 -3.78 -20.51 4.28
CA PHE A 27 -2.99 -19.75 3.31
C PHE A 27 -3.74 -19.48 2.01
N ASP A 28 -4.22 -20.53 1.34
CA ASP A 28 -4.76 -20.42 0.00
C ASP A 28 -6.09 -19.67 -0.03
N MET A 29 -6.97 -19.89 0.95
CA MET A 29 -8.21 -19.11 1.09
C MET A 29 -7.93 -17.60 1.23
N SER A 30 -6.95 -17.22 2.06
CA SER A 30 -6.54 -15.82 2.23
C SER A 30 -6.04 -15.22 0.91
N ILE A 31 -5.14 -15.94 0.23
CA ILE A 31 -4.59 -15.57 -1.08
C ILE A 31 -5.70 -15.40 -2.11
N CYS A 32 -6.67 -16.31 -2.15
CA CYS A 32 -7.80 -16.25 -3.08
C CYS A 32 -8.64 -14.98 -2.88
N VAL A 33 -8.95 -14.60 -1.63
CA VAL A 33 -9.74 -13.38 -1.35
C VAL A 33 -9.02 -12.14 -1.89
N PHE A 34 -7.72 -12.00 -1.62
CA PHE A 34 -6.94 -10.86 -2.14
C PHE A 34 -6.83 -10.90 -3.67
N GLY A 35 -6.64 -12.09 -4.25
CA GLY A 35 -6.54 -12.27 -5.69
C GLY A 35 -7.86 -11.96 -6.43
N ILE A 36 -9.01 -12.33 -5.87
CA ILE A 36 -10.34 -12.01 -6.43
C ILE A 36 -10.53 -10.49 -6.46
N ALA A 37 -10.26 -9.81 -5.34
CA ALA A 37 -10.34 -8.36 -5.27
C ALA A 37 -9.39 -7.68 -6.27
N GLY A 38 -8.13 -8.14 -6.33
CA GLY A 38 -7.11 -7.62 -7.24
C GLY A 38 -7.50 -7.77 -8.72
N ASN A 39 -7.95 -8.96 -9.13
CA ASN A 39 -8.34 -9.20 -10.51
C ASN A 39 -9.64 -8.48 -10.90
N ALA A 40 -10.61 -8.36 -9.99
CA ALA A 40 -11.81 -7.54 -10.23
C ALA A 40 -11.47 -6.06 -10.46
N LEU A 41 -10.51 -5.52 -9.69
CA LEU A 41 -9.99 -4.18 -9.90
C LEU A 41 -9.26 -4.07 -11.25
N ASN A 42 -8.39 -5.01 -11.60
CA ASN A 42 -7.68 -5.05 -12.88
C ASN A 42 -8.65 -5.03 -14.06
N ILE A 43 -9.69 -5.87 -14.04
CA ILE A 43 -10.73 -5.92 -15.09
C ILE A 43 -11.41 -4.56 -15.24
N THR A 44 -11.78 -3.93 -14.12
CA THR A 44 -12.42 -2.61 -14.11
C THR A 44 -11.50 -1.55 -14.70
N VAL A 45 -10.23 -1.56 -14.32
CA VAL A 45 -9.20 -0.61 -14.78
C VAL A 45 -8.90 -0.79 -16.26
N PHE A 46 -8.60 -2.00 -16.73
CA PHE A 46 -8.28 -2.23 -18.15
C PHE A 46 -9.47 -1.96 -19.08
N ARG A 47 -10.69 -2.24 -18.61
CA ARG A 47 -11.90 -1.86 -19.35
C ARG A 47 -12.01 -0.34 -19.50
N LYS A 48 -11.72 0.42 -18.44
CA LYS A 48 -11.69 1.90 -18.49
C LYS A 48 -10.56 2.43 -19.36
N GLN A 49 -9.35 1.87 -19.27
CA GLN A 49 -8.18 2.23 -20.09
C GLN A 49 -8.38 1.98 -21.60
N GLY A 50 -9.37 1.18 -21.97
CA GLY A 50 -9.65 0.82 -23.35
C GLY A 50 -8.87 -0.41 -23.81
N LEU A 51 -9.59 -1.36 -24.42
CA LEU A 51 -9.08 -2.67 -24.81
C LEU A 51 -8.44 -2.69 -26.22
N ARG A 52 -8.31 -1.54 -26.90
CA ARG A 52 -7.66 -1.48 -28.23
C ARG A 52 -6.14 -1.69 -28.16
N ASN A 53 -5.52 -1.33 -27.04
CA ASN A 53 -4.11 -1.61 -26.76
C ASN A 53 -3.91 -3.12 -26.51
N SER A 54 -2.93 -3.76 -27.17
CA SER A 54 -2.73 -5.22 -27.06
C SER A 54 -2.33 -5.66 -25.67
N VAL A 55 -1.60 -4.82 -24.94
CA VAL A 55 -1.22 -5.08 -23.54
C VAL A 55 -2.48 -5.15 -22.69
N ASN A 56 -3.30 -4.10 -22.73
CA ASN A 56 -4.50 -3.99 -21.90
C ASN A 56 -5.49 -5.11 -22.21
N LEU A 57 -5.68 -5.45 -23.50
CA LEU A 57 -6.54 -6.56 -23.91
C LEU A 57 -6.07 -7.89 -23.33
N SER A 58 -4.78 -8.17 -23.40
CA SER A 58 -4.23 -9.45 -22.93
C SER A 58 -4.20 -9.53 -21.40
N LEU A 59 -3.86 -8.45 -20.70
CA LEU A 59 -3.91 -8.38 -19.24
C LEU A 59 -5.36 -8.46 -18.72
N PHE A 60 -6.31 -7.88 -19.45
CA PHE A 60 -7.74 -8.05 -19.18
C PHE A 60 -8.16 -9.51 -19.33
N ALA A 61 -7.75 -10.18 -20.41
CA ALA A 61 -8.05 -11.59 -20.64
C ALA A 61 -7.41 -12.51 -19.58
N ILE A 62 -6.18 -12.22 -19.14
CA ILE A 62 -5.52 -12.91 -18.01
C ILE A 62 -6.28 -12.66 -16.71
N SER A 63 -6.70 -11.42 -16.44
CA SER A 63 -7.42 -11.10 -15.21
C SER A 63 -8.78 -11.82 -15.12
N ILE A 64 -9.42 -12.09 -16.26
CA ILE A 64 -10.65 -12.90 -16.31
C ILE A 64 -10.37 -14.37 -15.95
N SER A 65 -9.37 -14.99 -16.58
CA SER A 65 -9.04 -16.38 -16.29
C SER A 65 -8.53 -16.55 -14.85
N ASP A 66 -7.71 -15.63 -14.35
CA ASP A 66 -7.23 -15.62 -12.96
C ASP A 66 -8.41 -15.44 -11.97
N LEU A 67 -9.36 -14.53 -12.25
CA LEU A 67 -10.56 -14.35 -11.42
C LEU A 67 -11.42 -15.62 -11.35
N LEU A 68 -11.73 -16.22 -12.50
CA LEU A 68 -12.52 -17.45 -12.56
C LEU A 68 -11.80 -18.62 -11.88
N GLY A 69 -10.50 -18.77 -12.11
CA GLY A 69 -9.66 -19.77 -11.47
C GLY A 69 -9.70 -19.66 -9.95
N LEU A 70 -9.56 -18.44 -9.40
CA LEU A 70 -9.64 -18.20 -7.96
C LEU A 70 -11.04 -18.48 -7.38
N ILE A 71 -12.12 -18.22 -8.11
CA ILE A 71 -13.48 -18.58 -7.66
C ILE A 71 -13.62 -20.11 -7.54
N PHE A 72 -13.14 -20.86 -8.53
CA PHE A 72 -13.10 -22.32 -8.44
C PHE A 72 -12.18 -22.81 -7.32
N GLN A 73 -11.08 -22.10 -7.08
CA GLN A 73 -10.14 -22.41 -6.00
C GLN A 73 -10.77 -22.21 -4.61
N VAL A 74 -11.55 -21.15 -4.41
CA VAL A 74 -12.30 -20.92 -3.16
C VAL A 74 -13.25 -22.08 -2.89
N TRP A 75 -13.99 -22.51 -3.91
CA TRP A 75 -14.88 -23.67 -3.79
C TRP A 75 -14.10 -24.96 -3.47
N GLN A 76 -12.97 -25.19 -4.14
CA GLN A 76 -12.10 -26.33 -3.86
C GLN A 76 -11.55 -26.31 -2.44
N ASN A 77 -11.06 -25.17 -1.96
CA ASN A 77 -10.54 -24.99 -0.59
C ASN A 77 -11.60 -25.25 0.46
N PHE A 78 -12.84 -24.82 0.20
CA PHE A 78 -13.97 -25.14 1.05
C PHE A 78 -14.17 -26.67 1.12
N CYS A 79 -14.27 -27.34 -0.03
CA CYS A 79 -14.51 -28.78 -0.09
C CYS A 79 -13.38 -29.64 0.50
N LEU A 80 -12.13 -29.18 0.41
CA LEU A 80 -10.95 -29.86 0.96
C LEU A 80 -10.71 -29.54 2.45
N ASN A 81 -11.65 -28.88 3.12
CA ASN A 81 -11.59 -28.66 4.54
C ASN A 81 -11.83 -29.99 5.30
N PRO A 82 -10.86 -30.50 6.08
CA PRO A 82 -10.99 -31.80 6.76
C PRO A 82 -12.12 -31.84 7.80
N TYR A 83 -12.62 -30.69 8.26
CA TYR A 83 -13.77 -30.65 9.16
C TYR A 83 -15.10 -30.96 8.46
N LEU A 84 -15.19 -30.88 7.12
CA LEU A 84 -16.42 -31.25 6.39
C LEU A 84 -16.68 -32.75 6.42
N GLU A 85 -15.63 -33.58 6.47
CA GLU A 85 -15.77 -35.03 6.64
C GLU A 85 -16.37 -35.39 8.00
N GLN A 86 -16.09 -34.57 9.03
CA GLN A 86 -16.65 -34.75 10.39
C GLN A 86 -18.11 -34.31 10.50
N ALA A 87 -18.59 -33.47 9.58
CA ALA A 87 -19.95 -32.91 9.62
C ALA A 87 -21.03 -33.90 9.14
N ASP A 88 -20.64 -35.10 8.68
CA ASP A 88 -21.51 -36.20 8.23
C ASP A 88 -22.61 -35.78 7.23
N LEU A 89 -22.27 -34.87 6.33
CA LEU A 89 -23.18 -34.37 5.31
C LEU A 89 -23.43 -35.44 4.23
N PRO A 90 -24.59 -35.41 3.53
CA PRO A 90 -24.94 -36.36 2.46
C PRO A 90 -24.19 -36.08 1.15
N VAL A 91 -22.97 -35.56 1.25
CA VAL A 91 -22.15 -35.05 0.15
C VAL A 91 -20.71 -35.50 0.37
N ASP A 92 -20.11 -36.07 -0.66
CA ASP A 92 -18.69 -36.39 -0.71
C ASP A 92 -17.91 -35.23 -1.32
N PHE A 93 -17.53 -34.28 -0.47
CA PHE A 93 -16.85 -33.06 -0.90
C PHE A 93 -15.50 -33.33 -1.57
N PHE A 94 -14.82 -34.41 -1.20
CA PHE A 94 -13.50 -34.76 -1.72
C PHE A 94 -13.55 -35.16 -3.20
N TYR A 95 -14.57 -35.92 -3.62
CA TYR A 95 -14.76 -36.25 -5.04
C TYR A 95 -15.50 -35.16 -5.81
N ILE A 96 -16.46 -34.47 -5.19
CA ILE A 96 -17.18 -33.38 -5.86
C ILE A 96 -16.23 -32.25 -6.25
N GLN A 97 -15.28 -31.87 -5.38
CA GLN A 97 -14.36 -30.79 -5.71
C GLN A 97 -13.51 -31.09 -6.94
N ALA A 98 -13.16 -32.35 -7.19
CA ALA A 98 -12.35 -32.70 -8.36
C ALA A 98 -13.08 -32.29 -9.66
N LEU A 99 -14.38 -32.58 -9.74
CA LEU A 99 -15.21 -32.25 -10.91
C LEU A 99 -15.58 -30.76 -10.98
N THR A 100 -15.91 -30.15 -9.84
CA THR A 100 -16.58 -28.84 -9.78
C THR A 100 -15.66 -27.66 -9.45
N GLY A 101 -14.47 -27.92 -8.88
CA GLY A 101 -13.51 -26.90 -8.47
C GLY A 101 -12.11 -27.14 -9.05
N GLY A 102 -11.48 -28.27 -8.70
CA GLY A 102 -10.10 -28.58 -9.05
C GLY A 102 -9.82 -28.61 -10.54
N ASN A 103 -10.53 -29.45 -11.30
CA ASN A 103 -10.33 -29.50 -12.76
C ASN A 103 -10.68 -28.14 -13.43
N PRO A 104 -11.83 -27.50 -13.16
CA PRO A 104 -12.10 -26.14 -13.66
C PRO A 104 -11.01 -25.10 -13.33
N ASN A 105 -10.46 -25.11 -12.11
CA ASN A 105 -9.34 -24.24 -11.73
C ASN A 105 -8.11 -24.50 -12.61
N VAL A 106 -7.75 -25.77 -12.80
CA VAL A 106 -6.64 -26.17 -13.67
C VAL A 106 -6.88 -25.67 -15.11
N ALA A 107 -8.11 -25.72 -15.62
CA ALA A 107 -8.46 -25.18 -16.93
C ALA A 107 -8.14 -23.68 -17.04
N MET A 108 -8.60 -22.90 -16.07
CA MET A 108 -8.40 -21.45 -16.04
C MET A 108 -6.92 -21.08 -15.91
N THR A 109 -6.19 -21.83 -15.09
CA THR A 109 -4.73 -21.74 -14.94
C THR A 109 -4.03 -22.00 -16.29
N ARG A 110 -4.39 -23.06 -17.03
CA ARG A 110 -3.84 -23.30 -18.37
C ARG A 110 -4.16 -22.18 -19.35
N ILE A 111 -5.37 -21.63 -19.32
CA ILE A 111 -5.75 -20.48 -20.15
C ILE A 111 -4.83 -19.29 -19.87
N THR A 112 -4.56 -18.97 -18.60
CA THR A 112 -3.59 -17.94 -18.21
C THR A 112 -2.19 -18.23 -18.78
N GLY A 113 -1.74 -19.49 -18.73
CA GLY A 113 -0.50 -19.95 -19.38
C GLY A 113 -0.45 -19.71 -20.89
N TRP A 114 -1.52 -20.08 -21.60
CA TRP A 114 -1.63 -19.90 -23.05
C TRP A 114 -1.69 -18.43 -23.47
N ILE A 115 -2.39 -17.58 -22.72
CA ILE A 115 -2.41 -16.14 -22.98
C ILE A 115 -1.02 -15.55 -22.72
N THR A 116 -0.32 -15.98 -21.65
CA THR A 116 1.03 -15.52 -21.34
C THR A 116 2.04 -15.95 -22.41
N MET A 117 1.90 -17.17 -22.94
CA MET A 117 2.64 -17.67 -24.10
C MET A 117 2.44 -16.76 -25.31
N TYR A 118 1.19 -16.41 -25.62
CA TYR A 118 0.87 -15.51 -26.71
C TYR A 118 1.48 -14.11 -26.52
N VAL A 119 1.32 -13.50 -25.35
CA VAL A 119 1.80 -12.15 -25.07
C VAL A 119 3.32 -12.07 -25.13
N THR A 120 4.02 -13.08 -24.59
CA THR A 120 5.48 -13.14 -24.67
C THR A 120 5.95 -13.26 -26.12
N ALA A 121 5.30 -14.09 -26.94
CA ALA A 121 5.58 -14.21 -28.38
C ALA A 121 5.34 -12.88 -29.12
N GLU A 122 4.21 -12.22 -28.86
CA GLU A 122 3.89 -10.91 -29.43
C GLU A 122 4.98 -9.87 -29.12
N ARG A 123 5.46 -9.83 -27.86
CA ARG A 123 6.54 -8.91 -27.46
C ARG A 123 7.87 -9.28 -28.10
N CYS A 124 8.21 -10.56 -28.22
CA CYS A 124 9.39 -10.99 -28.96
C CYS A 124 9.35 -10.50 -30.41
N LEU A 125 8.23 -10.69 -31.10
CA LEU A 125 8.04 -10.21 -32.48
C LEU A 125 8.10 -8.68 -32.59
N SER A 126 7.55 -7.97 -31.61
CA SER A 126 7.59 -6.51 -31.55
C SER A 126 9.03 -5.98 -31.43
N VAL A 127 9.86 -6.66 -30.64
CA VAL A 127 11.27 -6.27 -30.43
C VAL A 127 12.15 -6.70 -31.60
N LEU A 128 11.94 -7.89 -32.16
CA LEU A 128 12.74 -8.44 -33.26
C LEU A 128 12.40 -7.79 -34.61
N THR A 129 11.10 -7.56 -34.89
CA THR A 129 10.59 -7.11 -36.19
C THR A 129 9.58 -5.96 -36.07
N PRO A 130 9.99 -4.77 -35.58
CA PRO A 130 9.08 -3.66 -35.26
C PRO A 130 8.27 -3.15 -36.46
N PHE A 131 8.81 -3.22 -37.68
CA PHE A 131 8.13 -2.75 -38.90
C PHE A 131 7.08 -3.72 -39.43
N LYS A 132 7.13 -5.00 -39.06
CA LYS A 132 6.21 -6.04 -39.55
C LYS A 132 5.13 -6.39 -38.52
N VAL A 133 5.37 -6.14 -37.23
CA VAL A 133 4.45 -6.56 -36.16
C VAL A 133 3.05 -5.95 -36.29
N GLY A 134 2.93 -4.68 -36.69
CA GLY A 134 1.64 -4.02 -36.88
C GLY A 134 0.80 -4.58 -38.04
N LEU A 135 1.45 -5.20 -39.03
CA LEU A 135 0.80 -5.88 -40.16
C LEU A 135 0.43 -7.33 -39.81
N ILE A 136 1.23 -7.98 -38.96
CA ILE A 136 1.03 -9.37 -38.55
C ILE A 136 -0.05 -9.45 -37.45
N VAL A 137 0.04 -8.59 -36.44
CA VAL A 137 -0.77 -8.63 -35.21
C VAL A 137 -1.82 -7.51 -35.20
N THR A 138 -2.88 -7.70 -35.99
CA THR A 138 -4.03 -6.80 -36.00
C THR A 138 -4.94 -7.01 -34.78
N PHE A 139 -5.81 -6.05 -34.47
CA PHE A 139 -6.73 -6.14 -33.32
C PHE A 139 -7.70 -7.33 -33.43
N GLU A 140 -8.27 -7.57 -34.62
CA GLU A 140 -9.19 -8.69 -34.85
C GLU A 140 -8.51 -10.04 -34.66
N ARG A 141 -7.29 -10.20 -35.19
CA ARG A 141 -6.49 -11.42 -34.99
C ARG A 141 -6.15 -11.64 -33.52
N ARG A 142 -5.85 -10.58 -32.77
CA ARG A 142 -5.62 -10.66 -31.32
C ARG A 142 -6.82 -11.24 -30.58
N VAL A 143 -8.00 -10.67 -30.85
CA VAL A 143 -9.24 -11.14 -30.24
C VAL A 143 -9.51 -12.60 -30.59
N LEU A 144 -9.33 -12.99 -31.87
CA LEU A 144 -9.49 -14.37 -32.31
C LEU A 144 -8.52 -15.34 -31.61
N ILE A 145 -7.24 -14.97 -31.47
CA ILE A 145 -6.24 -15.79 -30.78
C ILE A 145 -6.60 -15.95 -29.30
N LEU A 146 -7.08 -14.90 -28.63
CA LEU A 146 -7.53 -14.99 -27.24
C LEU A 146 -8.72 -15.95 -27.12
N PHE A 147 -9.74 -15.84 -27.98
CA PHE A 147 -10.83 -16.81 -28.01
C PHE A 147 -10.35 -18.23 -28.29
N PHE A 148 -9.34 -18.40 -29.14
CA PHE A 148 -8.72 -19.69 -29.38
C PHE A 148 -8.03 -20.24 -28.12
N CYS A 149 -7.28 -19.42 -27.36
CA CYS A 149 -6.66 -19.84 -26.09
C CYS A 149 -7.70 -20.36 -25.08
N TYR A 150 -8.86 -19.70 -24.98
CA TYR A 150 -9.99 -20.18 -24.17
C TYR A 150 -10.59 -21.46 -24.76
N GLY A 151 -10.94 -21.44 -26.05
CA GLY A 151 -11.64 -22.51 -26.73
C GLY A 151 -10.87 -23.83 -26.72
N ILE A 152 -9.57 -23.83 -27.05
CA ILE A 152 -8.77 -25.05 -27.05
C ILE A 152 -8.67 -25.67 -25.65
N ASN A 153 -8.47 -24.86 -24.61
CA ASN A 153 -8.34 -25.38 -23.25
C ASN A 153 -9.66 -25.90 -22.67
N LEU A 154 -10.79 -25.28 -23.04
CA LEU A 154 -12.13 -25.71 -22.62
C LEU A 154 -12.67 -26.88 -23.44
N ALA A 155 -12.27 -27.03 -24.71
CA ALA A 155 -12.70 -28.14 -25.55
C ALA A 155 -12.29 -29.51 -24.97
N PHE A 156 -11.13 -29.60 -24.30
CA PHE A 156 -10.69 -30.81 -23.62
C PHE A 156 -11.50 -31.16 -22.36
N PHE A 157 -12.32 -30.23 -21.85
CA PHE A 157 -13.22 -30.48 -20.74
C PHE A 157 -14.58 -31.03 -21.16
N PHE A 158 -14.99 -30.81 -22.41
CA PHE A 158 -16.24 -31.35 -22.93
C PHE A 158 -16.34 -32.88 -22.79
N PRO A 159 -15.34 -33.68 -23.23
CA PRO A 159 -15.38 -35.13 -23.02
C PRO A 159 -15.36 -35.50 -21.53
N PHE A 160 -14.63 -34.74 -20.69
CA PHE A 160 -14.58 -34.96 -19.24
C PHE A 160 -15.98 -34.85 -18.62
N PHE A 161 -16.67 -33.73 -18.81
CA PHE A 161 -18.02 -33.53 -18.26
C PHE A 161 -19.11 -34.40 -18.91
N ALA A 162 -18.88 -34.91 -20.13
CA ALA A 162 -19.80 -35.86 -20.75
C ALA A 162 -19.77 -37.24 -20.07
N ASN A 163 -18.68 -37.58 -19.36
CA ASN A 163 -18.47 -38.91 -18.80
C ASN A 163 -18.42 -38.92 -17.27
N TYR A 164 -17.94 -37.84 -16.65
CA TYR A 164 -18.00 -37.65 -15.20
C TYR A 164 -19.22 -36.79 -14.85
N TYR A 165 -20.10 -37.32 -13.99
CA TYR A 165 -21.33 -36.66 -13.56
C TYR A 165 -21.52 -36.81 -12.04
N LEU A 166 -22.46 -36.04 -11.49
CA LEU A 166 -22.82 -36.15 -10.08
C LEU A 166 -23.98 -37.12 -9.92
N ASP A 167 -23.82 -38.09 -9.01
CA ASP A 167 -24.89 -39.04 -8.66
C ASP A 167 -24.79 -39.45 -7.19
N PHE A 168 -25.87 -40.04 -6.67
CA PHE A 168 -25.93 -40.59 -5.33
C PHE A 168 -25.30 -41.98 -5.29
N ASN A 169 -24.10 -42.07 -4.71
CA ASN A 169 -23.34 -43.31 -4.59
C ASN A 169 -23.49 -43.90 -3.19
N PHE A 170 -23.78 -45.19 -3.12
CA PHE A 170 -23.79 -45.93 -1.86
C PHE A 170 -22.36 -46.31 -1.48
N ILE A 171 -21.89 -45.82 -0.33
CA ILE A 171 -20.56 -46.09 0.22
C ILE A 171 -20.69 -47.26 1.21
N PRO A 172 -20.24 -48.49 0.86
CA PRO A 172 -20.45 -49.68 1.69
C PRO A 172 -19.80 -49.58 3.06
N GLU A 173 -18.62 -48.94 3.14
CA GLU A 173 -17.84 -48.79 4.37
C GLU A 173 -18.53 -47.91 5.43
N LEU A 174 -19.30 -46.92 4.98
CA LEU A 174 -20.05 -46.00 5.84
C LEU A 174 -21.52 -46.38 5.97
N ASN A 175 -21.98 -47.39 5.20
CA ASN A 175 -23.39 -47.76 5.06
C ASN A 175 -24.30 -46.55 4.77
N LYS A 176 -23.84 -45.63 3.90
CA LYS A 176 -24.52 -44.37 3.59
C LYS A 176 -24.48 -44.06 2.11
N THR A 177 -25.55 -43.45 1.61
CA THR A 177 -25.60 -42.87 0.26
C THR A 177 -25.19 -41.41 0.33
N LYS A 178 -24.15 -41.02 -0.42
CA LYS A 178 -23.68 -39.64 -0.52
C LYS A 178 -23.67 -39.18 -1.98
N LEU A 179 -23.94 -37.90 -2.21
CA LEU A 179 -23.73 -37.28 -3.52
C LEU A 179 -22.23 -37.25 -3.82
N GLY A 180 -21.79 -37.85 -4.92
CA GLY A 180 -20.39 -37.94 -5.31
C GLY A 180 -20.21 -37.93 -6.82
N MET A 181 -18.98 -38.19 -7.26
CA MET A 181 -18.65 -38.30 -8.69
C MET A 181 -18.92 -39.73 -9.17
N SER A 182 -19.63 -39.85 -10.29
CA SER A 182 -19.95 -41.09 -10.99
C SER A 182 -19.50 -41.03 -12.44
N VAL A 183 -19.32 -42.20 -13.05
CA VAL A 183 -18.65 -42.32 -14.35
C VAL A 183 -19.54 -43.08 -15.34
N ARG A 184 -19.52 -42.65 -16.61
CA ARG A 184 -20.28 -43.24 -17.72
C ARG A 184 -19.34 -43.91 -18.71
N GLY A 185 -19.63 -45.16 -19.09
CA GLY A 185 -18.91 -45.88 -20.16
C GLY A 185 -17.49 -46.32 -19.77
N ASP A 186 -16.67 -46.61 -20.78
CA ASP A 186 -15.27 -47.01 -20.61
C ASP A 186 -14.40 -45.79 -20.26
N SER A 187 -14.21 -45.60 -18.96
CA SER A 187 -13.63 -44.40 -18.36
C SER A 187 -12.12 -44.30 -18.50
N GLU A 188 -11.44 -45.42 -18.74
CA GLU A 188 -9.98 -45.49 -18.75
C GLU A 188 -9.40 -44.85 -20.01
N PHE A 189 -9.94 -45.19 -21.19
CA PHE A 189 -9.48 -44.61 -22.45
C PHE A 189 -9.70 -43.08 -22.47
N LEU A 190 -10.84 -42.63 -21.97
CA LEU A 190 -11.15 -41.21 -21.96
C LEU A 190 -10.34 -40.45 -20.91
N GLY A 191 -10.17 -41.02 -19.71
CA GLY A 191 -9.28 -40.50 -18.69
C GLY A 191 -7.85 -40.36 -19.22
N PHE A 192 -7.36 -41.35 -19.95
CA PHE A 192 -6.06 -41.30 -20.63
C PHE A 192 -5.98 -40.14 -21.63
N VAL A 193 -6.96 -39.99 -22.54
CA VAL A 193 -6.98 -38.89 -23.52
C VAL A 193 -6.98 -37.52 -22.84
N ILE A 194 -7.72 -37.35 -21.76
CA ILE A 194 -7.83 -36.08 -21.02
C ILE A 194 -6.53 -35.77 -20.27
N ASN A 195 -5.94 -36.76 -19.59
CA ASN A 195 -4.66 -36.61 -18.89
C ASN A 195 -3.52 -36.31 -19.86
N VAL A 196 -3.45 -37.03 -20.97
CA VAL A 196 -2.49 -36.81 -22.04
C VAL A 196 -2.67 -35.41 -22.65
N GLY A 197 -3.91 -35.00 -22.91
CA GLY A 197 -4.23 -33.65 -23.36
C GLY A 197 -3.80 -32.58 -22.36
N HIS A 198 -4.04 -32.79 -21.06
CA HIS A 198 -3.61 -31.90 -19.99
C HIS A 198 -2.07 -31.75 -19.97
N ILE A 199 -1.35 -32.86 -20.06
CA ILE A 199 0.11 -32.90 -20.07
C ILE A 199 0.65 -32.08 -21.25
N TYR A 200 0.22 -32.38 -22.47
CA TYR A 200 0.74 -31.69 -23.66
C TYR A 200 0.39 -30.20 -23.67
N LEU A 201 -0.85 -29.83 -23.36
CA LEU A 201 -1.27 -28.42 -23.37
C LEU A 201 -0.51 -27.58 -22.32
N THR A 202 -0.22 -28.17 -21.15
CA THR A 202 0.53 -27.50 -20.08
C THR A 202 2.00 -27.36 -20.46
N ILE A 203 2.65 -28.45 -20.88
CA ILE A 203 4.09 -28.47 -21.25
C ILE A 203 4.37 -27.54 -22.42
N ILE A 204 3.54 -27.56 -23.47
CA ILE A 204 3.72 -26.69 -24.65
C ILE A 204 3.73 -25.23 -24.22
N SER A 205 2.72 -24.79 -23.46
CA SER A 205 2.64 -23.38 -23.03
C SER A 205 3.84 -22.97 -22.17
N PHE A 206 4.26 -23.85 -21.24
CA PHE A 206 5.36 -23.59 -20.32
C PHE A 206 6.70 -23.46 -21.04
N VAL A 207 7.03 -24.41 -21.91
CA VAL A 207 8.29 -24.40 -22.68
C VAL A 207 8.37 -23.17 -23.58
N VAL A 208 7.28 -22.85 -24.29
CA VAL A 208 7.26 -21.69 -25.18
C VAL A 208 7.38 -20.38 -24.41
N VAL A 209 6.74 -20.24 -23.24
CA VAL A 209 6.90 -19.07 -22.36
C VAL A 209 8.36 -18.90 -21.93
N ILE A 210 9.04 -19.98 -21.53
CA ILE A 210 10.46 -19.94 -21.15
C ILE A 210 11.32 -19.45 -22.32
N ILE A 211 11.16 -20.08 -23.50
CA ILE A 211 11.94 -19.74 -24.69
C ILE A 211 11.73 -18.27 -25.08
N ASN A 212 10.47 -17.83 -25.19
CA ASN A 212 10.15 -16.45 -25.55
C ASN A 212 10.69 -15.45 -24.53
N THR A 213 10.54 -15.73 -23.23
CA THR A 213 11.04 -14.86 -22.17
C THR A 213 12.57 -14.74 -22.22
N ALA A 214 13.28 -15.85 -22.44
CA ALA A 214 14.73 -15.84 -22.61
C ALA A 214 15.16 -14.99 -23.82
N ILE A 215 14.53 -15.21 -24.99
CA ILE A 215 14.78 -14.42 -26.20
C ILE A 215 14.52 -12.93 -25.94
N LEU A 216 13.42 -12.59 -25.28
CA LEU A 216 13.03 -11.21 -24.98
C LEU A 216 14.06 -10.52 -24.09
N VAL A 217 14.50 -11.18 -23.01
CA VAL A 217 15.52 -10.65 -22.08
C VAL A 217 16.86 -10.44 -22.79
N VAL A 218 17.33 -11.43 -23.55
CA VAL A 218 18.60 -11.35 -24.29
C VAL A 218 18.56 -10.22 -25.31
N THR A 219 17.50 -10.17 -26.13
CA THR A 219 17.34 -9.16 -27.18
C THR A 219 17.22 -7.75 -26.59
N LEU A 220 16.49 -7.60 -25.47
CA LEU A 220 16.36 -6.32 -24.78
C LEU A 220 17.72 -5.83 -24.27
N LYS A 221 18.51 -6.70 -23.64
CA LYS A 221 19.86 -6.37 -23.16
C LYS A 221 20.80 -5.98 -24.30
N TRP A 222 20.79 -6.75 -25.39
CA TRP A 222 21.62 -6.48 -26.56
C TRP A 222 21.27 -5.13 -27.21
N LYS A 223 19.98 -4.88 -27.49
CA LYS A 223 19.53 -3.60 -28.07
C LYS A 223 19.75 -2.43 -27.12
N SER A 224 19.67 -2.64 -25.80
CA SER A 224 19.98 -1.58 -24.83
C SER A 224 21.45 -1.18 -24.89
N LYS A 225 22.39 -2.14 -24.98
CA LYS A 225 23.82 -1.86 -25.12
C LYS A 225 24.15 -1.19 -26.46
N TRP A 226 23.63 -1.73 -27.56
CA TRP A 226 23.86 -1.14 -28.89
C TRP A 226 23.41 0.32 -28.98
N ARG A 227 22.24 0.65 -28.40
CA ARG A 227 21.74 2.03 -28.36
C ARG A 227 22.60 2.98 -27.51
N GLN A 228 23.26 2.48 -26.46
CA GLN A 228 24.20 3.28 -25.66
C GLN A 228 25.48 3.57 -26.43
N SER A 229 25.89 2.69 -27.34
CA SER A 229 27.13 2.83 -28.12
C SER A 229 26.96 3.60 -29.44
N ALA A 230 25.74 3.70 -29.99
CA ALA A 230 25.53 4.13 -31.37
C ALA A 230 25.00 5.56 -31.56
N THR A 231 24.72 6.37 -30.51
CA THR A 231 24.05 7.68 -30.73
C THR A 231 24.38 8.76 -29.69
N SER A 232 24.59 10.00 -30.17
CA SER A 232 25.02 11.19 -29.40
C SER A 232 23.90 11.92 -28.66
N ASN A 233 22.63 11.81 -29.10
CA ASN A 233 21.53 12.63 -28.59
C ASN A 233 20.68 11.92 -27.52
N GLN A 234 21.10 12.04 -26.25
CA GLN A 234 20.62 11.22 -25.13
C GLN A 234 19.19 11.50 -24.64
N ASN A 235 18.68 12.73 -24.79
CA ASN A 235 17.44 13.16 -24.10
C ASN A 235 16.14 12.77 -24.83
N GLN A 236 16.09 12.90 -26.15
CA GLN A 236 14.88 12.60 -26.94
C GLN A 236 14.65 11.07 -27.09
N GLN A 237 15.73 10.29 -27.06
CA GLN A 237 15.69 8.83 -27.16
C GLN A 237 15.38 8.14 -25.82
N LYS A 238 15.74 8.75 -24.67
CA LYS A 238 15.36 8.26 -23.32
C LYS A 238 13.84 8.22 -23.13
N ALA A 239 13.11 9.23 -23.60
CA ALA A 239 11.66 9.32 -23.44
C ALA A 239 10.89 8.24 -24.22
N LEU A 240 11.18 8.05 -25.52
CA LEU A 240 10.55 7.03 -26.38
C LEU A 240 10.93 5.59 -25.96
N SER A 241 12.21 5.37 -25.58
CA SER A 241 12.73 4.08 -25.08
C SER A 241 12.07 3.63 -23.77
N SER A 242 11.68 4.59 -22.90
CA SER A 242 11.08 4.27 -21.60
C SER A 242 9.72 3.56 -21.73
N ARG A 243 8.86 3.97 -22.67
CA ARG A 243 7.49 3.45 -22.82
C ARG A 243 7.46 2.00 -23.32
N GLU A 244 8.27 1.68 -24.32
CA GLU A 244 8.41 0.31 -24.84
C GLU A 244 9.05 -0.62 -23.81
N LYS A 245 10.07 -0.13 -23.09
CA LYS A 245 10.74 -0.87 -22.03
C LYS A 245 9.81 -1.21 -20.87
N LYS A 246 8.90 -0.30 -20.48
CA LYS A 246 7.88 -0.52 -19.43
C LYS A 246 6.98 -1.72 -19.75
N THR A 247 6.44 -1.74 -20.96
CA THR A 247 5.55 -2.80 -21.42
C THR A 247 6.27 -4.15 -21.50
N VAL A 248 7.49 -4.16 -22.02
CA VAL A 248 8.30 -5.37 -22.11
C VAL A 248 8.68 -5.90 -20.71
N MET A 249 9.04 -5.01 -19.78
CA MET A 249 9.37 -5.39 -18.42
C MET A 249 8.17 -5.98 -17.68
N LEU A 250 6.96 -5.43 -17.89
CA LEU A 250 5.72 -5.98 -17.35
C LEU A 250 5.47 -7.41 -17.85
N VAL A 251 5.65 -7.64 -19.14
CA VAL A 251 5.49 -8.98 -19.76
C VAL A 251 6.54 -9.97 -19.25
N ILE A 252 7.79 -9.52 -19.07
CA ILE A 252 8.84 -10.36 -18.46
C ILE A 252 8.46 -10.71 -17.02
N MET A 253 8.03 -9.73 -16.21
CA MET A 253 7.67 -9.95 -14.82
C MET A 253 6.54 -10.96 -14.69
N MET A 254 5.43 -10.79 -15.43
CA MET A 254 4.32 -11.75 -15.38
C MET A 254 4.73 -13.16 -15.83
N ALA A 255 5.60 -13.27 -16.84
CA ALA A 255 6.10 -14.55 -17.33
C ALA A 255 7.02 -15.22 -16.30
N THR A 256 7.89 -14.46 -15.63
CA THR A 256 8.76 -15.01 -14.57
C THR A 256 7.98 -15.53 -13.37
N VAL A 257 6.93 -14.82 -12.95
CA VAL A 257 6.04 -15.27 -11.88
C VAL A 257 5.32 -16.56 -12.29
N LEU A 258 4.81 -16.61 -13.53
CA LEU A 258 4.16 -17.80 -14.05
C LEU A 258 5.11 -19.00 -14.09
N ILE A 259 6.34 -18.82 -14.60
CA ILE A 259 7.34 -19.90 -14.67
C ILE A 259 7.64 -20.43 -13.26
N ALA A 260 7.89 -19.53 -12.30
CA ALA A 260 8.21 -19.92 -10.93
C ALA A 260 7.06 -20.69 -10.26
N CYS A 261 5.82 -20.25 -10.47
CA CYS A 261 4.64 -20.85 -9.84
C CYS A 261 4.17 -22.13 -10.55
N TYR A 262 4.38 -22.28 -11.85
CA TYR A 262 3.93 -23.46 -12.60
C TYR A 262 4.98 -24.57 -12.65
N CYS A 263 6.26 -24.26 -12.40
CA CYS A 263 7.33 -25.26 -12.37
C CYS A 263 7.00 -26.46 -11.46
N PRO A 264 6.52 -26.28 -10.20
CA PRO A 264 6.12 -27.41 -9.35
C PRO A 264 5.03 -28.29 -9.98
N GLY A 265 4.01 -27.67 -10.59
CA GLY A 265 2.93 -28.40 -11.25
C GLY A 265 3.43 -29.23 -12.44
N VAL A 266 4.30 -28.66 -13.28
CA VAL A 266 4.91 -29.40 -14.40
C VAL A 266 5.75 -30.58 -13.90
N VAL A 267 6.52 -30.39 -12.82
CA VAL A 267 7.27 -31.49 -12.19
C VAL A 267 6.32 -32.58 -11.71
N CYS A 268 5.20 -32.24 -11.08
CA CYS A 268 4.19 -33.21 -10.64
C CYS A 268 3.60 -34.00 -11.81
N THR A 269 3.29 -33.34 -12.93
CA THR A 269 2.80 -34.06 -14.12
C THR A 269 3.82 -35.05 -14.68
N PHE A 270 5.13 -34.76 -14.58
CA PHE A 270 6.16 -35.74 -14.95
C PHE A 270 6.24 -36.89 -13.94
N LEU A 271 6.09 -36.61 -12.64
CA LEU A 271 6.08 -37.65 -11.60
C LEU A 271 4.92 -38.63 -11.80
N GLU A 272 3.73 -38.14 -12.16
CA GLU A 272 2.57 -38.99 -12.48
C GLU A 272 2.83 -39.93 -13.67
N ILE A 273 3.61 -39.49 -14.66
CA ILE A 273 3.95 -40.31 -15.83
C ILE A 273 4.98 -41.38 -15.48
N PHE A 274 6.03 -41.00 -14.75
CA PHE A 274 7.19 -41.86 -14.52
C PHE A 274 7.05 -42.76 -13.29
N TYR A 275 6.16 -42.42 -12.36
CA TYR A 275 5.98 -43.16 -11.12
C TYR A 275 4.50 -43.52 -10.91
N PRO A 276 4.05 -44.68 -11.41
CA PRO A 276 2.65 -45.10 -11.37
C PRO A 276 2.04 -45.23 -9.96
N ALA A 277 2.86 -45.27 -8.91
CA ALA A 277 2.38 -45.29 -7.53
C ALA A 277 2.05 -43.88 -6.98
N PHE A 278 2.35 -42.81 -7.74
CA PHE A 278 1.97 -41.42 -7.44
C PHE A 278 0.78 -41.01 -8.31
N GLY A 279 -0.40 -41.10 -7.73
CA GLY A 279 -1.66 -40.73 -8.38
C GLY A 279 -2.77 -40.52 -7.35
N PHE A 280 -3.93 -40.05 -7.84
CA PHE A 280 -5.02 -39.54 -7.00
C PHE A 280 -5.59 -40.59 -6.04
N ASN A 281 -5.68 -41.86 -6.46
CA ASN A 281 -6.16 -42.98 -5.64
C ASN A 281 -5.10 -44.11 -5.52
N ASP A 282 -3.84 -43.80 -5.82
CA ASP A 282 -2.76 -44.80 -5.86
C ASP A 282 -2.05 -44.96 -4.50
N LYS A 283 -1.10 -45.90 -4.42
CA LYS A 283 -0.40 -46.28 -3.18
C LYS A 283 0.18 -45.09 -2.39
N GLN A 284 0.64 -44.04 -3.08
CA GLN A 284 1.17 -42.82 -2.46
C GLN A 284 0.21 -41.61 -2.57
N GLN A 285 -1.11 -41.85 -2.49
CA GLN A 285 -2.15 -40.81 -2.54
C GLN A 285 -1.91 -39.64 -1.56
N ASN A 286 -1.41 -39.91 -0.34
CA ASN A 286 -1.17 -38.86 0.64
C ASN A 286 -0.07 -37.89 0.20
N VAL A 287 0.99 -38.40 -0.44
CA VAL A 287 2.05 -37.57 -1.05
C VAL A 287 1.50 -36.81 -2.23
N PHE A 288 0.69 -37.45 -3.06
CA PHE A 288 0.01 -36.81 -4.19
C PHE A 288 -0.83 -35.61 -3.74
N HIS A 289 -1.73 -35.78 -2.77
CA HIS A 289 -2.60 -34.70 -2.29
C HIS A 289 -1.82 -33.55 -1.66
N VAL A 290 -0.82 -33.86 -0.84
CA VAL A 290 0.05 -32.82 -0.25
C VAL A 290 0.78 -32.06 -1.34
N THR A 291 1.37 -32.74 -2.31
CA THR A 291 2.14 -32.08 -3.38
C THR A 291 1.24 -31.21 -4.26
N TRP A 292 0.05 -31.71 -4.62
CA TRP A 292 -0.92 -30.95 -5.39
C TRP A 292 -1.50 -29.76 -4.62
N SER A 293 -1.65 -29.85 -3.30
CA SER A 293 -2.07 -28.71 -2.47
C SER A 293 -1.10 -27.52 -2.60
N PHE A 294 0.22 -27.79 -2.64
CA PHE A 294 1.21 -26.77 -2.92
C PHE A 294 1.13 -26.24 -4.36
N CYS A 295 0.88 -27.11 -5.34
CA CYS A 295 0.71 -26.68 -6.74
C CYS A 295 -0.48 -25.72 -6.91
N PHE A 296 -1.61 -26.03 -6.27
CA PHE A 296 -2.78 -25.15 -6.24
C PHE A 296 -2.48 -23.83 -5.53
N LEU A 297 -1.78 -23.86 -4.40
CA LEU A 297 -1.33 -22.64 -3.71
C LEU A 297 -0.46 -21.76 -4.64
N PHE A 298 0.50 -22.35 -5.36
CA PHE A 298 1.30 -21.61 -6.33
C PHE A 298 0.47 -21.05 -7.49
N ASN A 299 -0.55 -21.78 -7.96
CA ASN A 299 -1.47 -21.26 -8.98
C ASN A 299 -2.21 -20.02 -8.47
N SER A 300 -2.70 -20.05 -7.23
CA SER A 300 -3.34 -18.90 -6.57
C SER A 300 -2.37 -17.73 -6.41
N ILE A 301 -1.12 -17.97 -6.02
CA ILE A 301 -0.08 -16.94 -5.93
C ILE A 301 0.17 -16.31 -7.31
N ASN A 302 0.25 -17.10 -8.38
CA ASN A 302 0.38 -16.59 -9.74
C ASN A 302 -0.84 -15.74 -10.14
N ALA A 303 -2.03 -16.01 -9.61
CA ALA A 303 -3.23 -15.22 -9.86
C ALA A 303 -3.26 -13.92 -9.03
N ILE A 304 -2.43 -13.76 -7.99
CA ILE A 304 -2.22 -12.47 -7.31
C ILE A 304 -1.26 -11.60 -8.15
N LYS A 305 -1.77 -11.10 -9.27
CA LYS A 305 -1.10 -10.05 -10.04
C LYS A 305 -1.84 -8.75 -9.84
N LEU A 306 -1.33 -7.90 -8.94
CA LEU A 306 -1.73 -6.50 -8.91
C LEU A 306 -0.92 -5.77 -9.98
N TYR A 307 -1.56 -5.50 -11.11
CA TYR A 307 -1.03 -4.57 -12.12
C TYR A 307 -1.22 -3.15 -11.59
N GLY A 308 -0.52 -2.86 -10.48
CA GLY A 308 -0.88 -1.87 -9.49
C GLY A 308 -1.16 -0.48 -10.06
N MET A 309 -2.32 0.08 -9.68
CA MET A 309 -2.73 1.48 -9.85
C MET A 309 -2.36 2.11 -11.20
N GLN A 310 -2.26 1.32 -12.28
CA GLN A 310 -1.90 1.85 -13.58
C GLN A 310 -3.06 2.69 -14.08
N CYS A 311 -2.74 3.90 -14.50
CA CYS A 311 -3.68 4.82 -15.09
C CYS A 311 -3.15 5.23 -16.47
N ASP A 312 -4.04 5.69 -17.32
CA ASP A 312 -3.74 6.33 -18.60
C ASP A 312 -4.19 7.79 -18.51
N ALA A 313 -3.25 8.72 -18.68
CA ALA A 313 -3.52 10.15 -18.59
C ALA A 313 -4.51 10.65 -19.66
N THR A 314 -4.76 9.86 -20.71
CA THR A 314 -5.73 10.20 -21.77
C THR A 314 -7.19 10.01 -21.35
N ILE A 315 -7.45 9.31 -20.25
CA ILE A 315 -8.80 8.97 -19.79
C ILE A 315 -9.07 9.64 -18.45
N ARG A 316 -10.10 10.49 -18.42
CA ARG A 316 -10.50 11.24 -17.21
C ARG A 316 -11.03 10.29 -16.12
N ASP A 317 -10.81 10.68 -14.86
CA ASP A 317 -11.41 10.08 -13.66
C ASP A 317 -11.09 8.59 -13.43
N MET A 318 -9.92 8.12 -13.87
CA MET A 318 -9.44 6.79 -13.47
C MET A 318 -8.90 6.75 -12.05
N CYS A 319 -8.39 7.86 -11.55
CA CYS A 319 -8.03 8.01 -10.15
C CYS A 319 -9.28 8.40 -9.37
N LYS A 320 -9.81 7.46 -8.56
CA LYS A 320 -11.08 7.65 -7.83
C LYS A 320 -11.05 8.79 -6.82
N ASN A 321 -9.87 9.13 -6.29
CA ASN A 321 -9.71 10.29 -5.42
C ASN A 321 -9.34 11.50 -6.29
N PRO A 322 -10.06 12.64 -6.21
CA PRO A 322 -9.73 13.86 -6.94
C PRO A 322 -8.31 14.37 -6.67
N ASP A 323 -7.71 14.01 -5.53
CA ASP A 323 -6.35 14.42 -5.18
C ASP A 323 -5.25 13.64 -5.92
N PHE A 324 -5.60 12.50 -6.54
CA PHE A 324 -4.67 11.70 -7.33
C PHE A 324 -4.75 12.08 -8.81
N VAL A 325 -3.59 12.31 -9.40
CA VAL A 325 -3.40 12.58 -10.81
C VAL A 325 -2.69 11.39 -11.44
N CYS A 326 -3.08 11.05 -12.66
CA CYS A 326 -2.37 10.05 -13.42
C CYS A 326 -1.01 10.58 -13.88
N THR A 327 0.07 10.14 -13.24
CA THR A 327 1.43 10.58 -13.56
C THR A 327 2.42 9.41 -13.51
N SER A 328 3.55 9.56 -14.18
CA SER A 328 4.60 8.54 -14.21
C SER A 328 5.29 8.40 -12.85
N ASP A 329 5.47 7.16 -12.40
CA ASP A 329 6.25 6.84 -11.21
C ASP A 329 7.77 6.92 -11.47
N ALA A 330 8.58 6.64 -10.44
CA ALA A 330 10.05 6.49 -10.49
C ALA A 330 10.57 5.59 -11.62
N HIS A 331 9.78 4.58 -11.98
CA HIS A 331 10.05 3.61 -13.01
C HIS A 331 9.35 3.97 -14.35
N GLY A 332 8.70 5.14 -14.37
CA GLY A 332 7.95 5.75 -15.44
C GLY A 332 6.58 5.12 -15.70
N LEU A 333 6.07 4.22 -14.86
CA LEU A 333 4.72 3.67 -15.00
C LEU A 333 3.69 4.72 -14.62
N SER A 334 2.72 4.98 -15.50
CA SER A 334 1.62 5.89 -15.19
C SER A 334 0.77 5.31 -14.06
N ARG A 335 0.80 5.96 -12.89
CA ARG A 335 0.06 5.61 -11.68
C ARG A 335 -0.74 6.78 -11.16
N CYS A 336 -1.79 6.49 -10.40
CA CYS A 336 -2.48 7.50 -9.62
C CYS A 336 -1.61 7.95 -8.45
N LEU A 337 -0.86 9.04 -8.62
CA LEU A 337 0.00 9.64 -7.59
C LEU A 337 -0.49 11.04 -7.25
N CYS A 338 0.00 11.61 -6.15
CA CYS A 338 -0.37 12.96 -5.75
C CYS A 338 0.11 14.01 -6.76
N SER A 339 -0.74 15.02 -7.00
CA SER A 339 -0.46 16.15 -7.90
C SER A 339 0.84 16.89 -7.55
N ASP A 340 1.31 17.78 -8.43
CA ASP A 340 2.45 18.65 -8.13
C ASP A 340 2.25 19.41 -6.79
N ASN A 341 3.33 19.51 -6.00
CA ASN A 341 3.38 20.06 -4.64
C ASN A 341 2.67 19.32 -3.50
N THR A 342 2.07 18.15 -3.72
CA THR A 342 1.52 17.30 -2.65
C THR A 342 2.24 15.95 -2.56
N PHE A 343 2.10 15.25 -1.45
CA PHE A 343 2.67 13.91 -1.21
C PHE A 343 1.63 13.01 -0.55
N TYR A 344 1.77 11.70 -0.74
CA TYR A 344 0.89 10.73 -0.12
C TYR A 344 1.30 10.50 1.34
N ASP A 345 0.44 10.85 2.29
CA ASP A 345 0.74 10.75 3.72
C ASP A 345 0.39 9.38 4.35
N GLY A 346 -0.07 8.43 3.52
CA GLY A 346 -0.58 7.13 3.95
C GLY A 346 -2.10 7.00 3.81
N PHE A 347 -2.82 8.12 3.75
CA PHE A 347 -4.29 8.16 3.62
C PHE A 347 -4.74 9.08 2.47
N THR A 348 -4.15 10.27 2.35
CA THR A 348 -4.54 11.31 1.37
C THR A 348 -3.31 12.04 0.82
N CYS A 349 -3.52 12.88 -0.20
CA CYS A 349 -2.46 13.75 -0.69
C CYS A 349 -2.40 15.02 0.15
N SER A 350 -1.37 15.14 0.98
CA SER A 350 -1.14 16.32 1.83
C SER A 350 -0.16 17.29 1.20
N LYS A 351 -0.33 18.57 1.49
CA LYS A 351 0.62 19.66 1.18
C LYS A 351 1.48 20.04 2.38
N ASN A 352 1.05 19.65 3.58
CA ASN A 352 1.69 20.02 4.84
C ASN A 352 2.64 18.91 5.29
N LEU A 353 3.92 19.24 5.39
CA LEU A 353 4.94 18.30 5.86
C LEU A 353 4.87 18.05 7.37
N VAL A 354 4.29 18.98 8.12
CA VAL A 354 4.14 18.94 9.59
C VAL A 354 2.75 18.38 9.93
N SER A 355 2.73 17.30 10.70
CA SER A 355 1.49 16.67 11.19
C SER A 355 0.99 17.31 12.48
N GLU A 356 1.90 17.68 13.38
CA GLU A 356 1.55 18.29 14.67
C GLU A 356 2.58 19.37 15.02
N MET A 357 2.12 20.46 15.62
CA MET A 357 2.96 21.56 16.09
C MET A 357 2.56 21.97 17.50
N LYS A 358 3.54 22.06 18.42
CA LYS A 358 3.33 22.55 19.79
C LYS A 358 4.22 23.76 20.04
N VAL A 359 3.58 24.89 20.34
CA VAL A 359 4.25 26.16 20.61
C VAL A 359 4.33 26.38 22.13
N SER A 360 5.51 26.75 22.61
CA SER A 360 5.79 27.09 24.01
C SER A 360 6.34 28.52 24.12
N ILE A 361 6.81 28.91 25.31
CA ILE A 361 7.36 30.24 25.57
C ILE A 361 8.66 30.49 24.79
N ASN A 362 9.57 29.50 24.75
CA ASN A 362 10.90 29.62 24.16
C ASN A 362 11.26 28.45 23.22
N GLN A 363 10.27 27.65 22.85
CA GLN A 363 10.46 26.41 22.11
C GLN A 363 9.26 26.15 21.20
N VAL A 364 9.53 25.56 20.03
CA VAL A 364 8.49 25.01 19.15
C VAL A 364 8.87 23.59 18.76
N ASN A 365 7.94 22.66 18.97
CA ASN A 365 8.08 21.27 18.60
C ASN A 365 7.30 21.00 17.32
N PHE A 366 7.96 20.41 16.33
CA PHE A 366 7.37 19.97 15.08
C PHE A 366 7.44 18.44 14.99
N THR A 367 6.30 17.84 14.68
CA THR A 367 6.19 16.44 14.30
C THR A 367 5.88 16.38 12.80
N PHE A 368 6.61 15.57 12.04
CA PHE A 368 6.43 15.42 10.59
C PHE A 368 5.63 14.15 10.25
N HIS A 369 4.92 14.18 9.11
CA HIS A 369 4.24 12.99 8.59
C HIS A 369 5.23 11.87 8.28
N LYS A 370 4.89 10.63 8.66
CA LYS A 370 5.61 9.42 8.25
C LYS A 370 5.08 8.95 6.90
N ALA A 371 5.59 9.55 5.82
CA ALA A 371 5.28 9.11 4.46
C ALA A 371 6.46 8.36 3.83
N PHE A 372 6.15 7.49 2.86
CA PHE A 372 7.17 6.82 2.06
C PHE A 372 8.01 7.87 1.31
N GLY A 373 9.32 7.87 1.50
CA GLY A 373 10.25 8.81 0.86
C GLY A 373 10.59 10.08 1.65
N LEU A 374 9.82 10.45 2.67
CA LEU A 374 10.14 11.59 3.55
C LEU A 374 11.11 11.15 4.65
N ARG A 375 12.42 11.36 4.44
CA ARG A 375 13.46 10.97 5.40
C ARG A 375 14.24 12.13 5.99
N SER A 376 14.33 13.23 5.23
CA SER A 376 15.13 14.38 5.59
C SER A 376 14.36 15.68 5.40
N PHE A 377 14.50 16.59 6.34
CA PHE A 377 13.85 17.90 6.31
C PHE A 377 14.87 18.98 6.63
N ASN A 378 14.77 20.10 5.94
CA ASN A 378 15.49 21.32 6.26
C ASN A 378 14.48 22.32 6.83
N LEU A 379 14.60 22.62 8.11
CA LEU A 379 13.78 23.62 8.81
C LEU A 379 14.58 24.91 8.91
N THR A 380 14.03 26.02 8.41
CA THR A 380 14.58 27.36 8.62
C THR A 380 13.56 28.23 9.32
N TRP A 381 14.03 29.20 10.11
CA TRP A 381 13.15 30.16 10.79
C TRP A 381 13.76 31.55 10.84
N SER A 382 12.90 32.56 10.87
CA SER A 382 13.27 33.95 11.06
C SER A 382 12.24 34.69 11.90
N ALA A 383 12.71 35.52 12.83
CA ALA A 383 11.87 36.43 13.58
C ALA A 383 11.44 37.62 12.71
N THR A 384 10.17 37.98 12.80
CA THR A 384 9.61 39.13 12.09
C THR A 384 10.08 40.42 12.77
N GLY A 385 10.82 41.26 12.06
CA GLY A 385 11.32 42.54 12.59
C GLY A 385 12.60 42.43 13.42
N ASN A 386 13.19 41.25 13.59
CA ASN A 386 14.49 41.06 14.25
C ASN A 386 15.44 40.26 13.34
N SER A 387 16.38 40.96 12.70
CA SER A 387 17.34 40.38 11.75
C SER A 387 18.39 39.46 12.39
N HIS A 388 18.52 39.47 13.71
CA HIS A 388 19.51 38.68 14.43
C HIS A 388 18.96 37.34 14.96
N ASP A 389 17.64 37.14 14.90
CA ASP A 389 16.99 35.94 15.43
C ASP A 389 16.46 35.06 14.29
N TYR A 390 17.38 34.29 13.70
CA TYR A 390 17.12 33.34 12.63
C TYR A 390 17.96 32.07 12.83
N GLY A 391 17.57 30.99 12.16
CA GLY A 391 18.34 29.76 12.20
C GLY A 391 17.89 28.74 11.17
N SER A 392 18.67 27.67 11.07
CA SER A 392 18.39 26.54 10.20
C SER A 392 18.83 25.25 10.88
N GLN A 393 18.06 24.19 10.70
CA GLN A 393 18.39 22.87 11.23
C GLN A 393 17.98 21.79 10.24
N PHE A 394 18.93 20.88 9.97
CA PHE A 394 18.69 19.69 9.17
C PHE A 394 18.27 18.53 10.08
N ILE A 395 17.27 17.76 9.65
CA ILE A 395 16.63 16.72 10.44
C ILE A 395 16.61 15.44 9.64
N ASN A 396 17.13 14.37 10.23
CA ASN A 396 16.91 12.99 9.77
C ASN A 396 16.03 12.30 10.82
N GLY A 397 14.71 12.32 10.61
CA GLY A 397 13.74 11.83 11.58
C GLY A 397 12.37 12.50 11.43
N ASN A 398 11.48 12.21 12.39
CA ASN A 398 10.08 12.67 12.38
C ASN A 398 9.77 13.75 13.43
N PHE A 399 10.76 14.20 14.20
CA PHE A 399 10.57 15.15 15.28
C PHE A 399 11.74 16.14 15.36
N ILE A 400 11.43 17.41 15.58
CA ILE A 400 12.41 18.44 15.91
C ILE A 400 11.83 19.40 16.94
N SER A 401 12.71 19.81 17.86
CA SER A 401 12.44 20.85 18.85
C SER A 401 13.39 22.03 18.60
N VAL A 402 12.86 23.16 18.14
CA VAL A 402 13.61 24.41 18.06
C VAL A 402 13.54 25.10 19.41
N GLN A 403 14.69 25.33 20.05
CA GLN A 403 14.80 25.92 21.38
C GLN A 403 15.45 27.32 21.33
N LYS A 404 15.44 28.02 22.47
CA LYS A 404 16.04 29.35 22.64
C LYS A 404 15.40 30.44 21.77
N LEU A 405 14.11 30.29 21.49
CA LEU A 405 13.33 31.31 20.80
C LEU A 405 12.98 32.45 21.76
N THR A 406 12.91 33.67 21.24
CA THR A 406 12.48 34.86 21.95
C THR A 406 10.99 34.74 22.33
N PRO A 407 10.62 34.92 23.61
CA PRO A 407 9.22 34.87 24.04
C PRO A 407 8.37 35.99 23.43
N GLY A 408 7.11 35.69 23.12
CA GLY A 408 6.15 36.63 22.52
C GLY A 408 6.48 37.11 21.10
N GLN A 409 7.55 36.61 20.48
CA GLN A 409 8.02 37.02 19.16
C GLN A 409 7.30 36.24 18.04
N GLN A 410 7.00 36.93 16.94
CA GLN A 410 6.47 36.30 15.73
C GLN A 410 7.61 35.72 14.89
N TYR A 411 7.47 34.45 14.50
CA TYR A 411 8.41 33.73 13.65
C TYR A 411 7.74 33.22 12.38
N ILE A 412 8.52 33.13 11.31
CA ILE A 412 8.18 32.44 10.07
C ILE A 412 9.06 31.20 9.98
N PHE A 413 8.45 30.02 10.04
CA PHE A 413 9.11 28.74 9.85
C PHE A 413 8.88 28.23 8.43
N THR A 414 9.93 27.71 7.82
CA THR A 414 9.91 27.11 6.50
C THR A 414 10.50 25.72 6.58
N VAL A 415 9.68 24.71 6.29
CA VAL A 415 10.11 23.32 6.19
C VAL A 415 10.24 22.98 4.71
N ALA A 416 11.40 22.50 4.30
CA ALA A 416 11.63 22.01 2.94
C ALA A 416 12.15 20.57 2.97
N THR A 417 11.75 19.77 1.97
CA THR A 417 12.25 18.41 1.78
C THR A 417 12.29 18.10 0.29
N ILE A 418 13.08 17.10 -0.09
CA ILE A 418 13.18 16.62 -1.46
C ILE A 418 12.71 15.16 -1.46
N LEU A 419 11.60 14.90 -2.13
CA LEU A 419 11.21 13.54 -2.50
C LEU A 419 12.14 13.09 -3.63
N HIS A 420 12.97 12.09 -3.35
CA HIS A 420 13.90 11.55 -4.33
C HIS A 420 13.17 10.69 -5.37
N PHE A 421 13.72 10.60 -6.57
CA PHE A 421 13.19 9.73 -7.62
C PHE A 421 13.02 8.27 -7.17
N GLU A 422 13.78 7.78 -6.18
CA GLU A 422 13.64 6.42 -5.65
C GLU A 422 12.33 6.19 -4.86
N SER A 423 11.60 7.26 -4.53
CA SER A 423 10.42 7.25 -3.64
C SER A 423 9.06 7.24 -4.37
N GLU A 424 8.99 6.56 -5.51
CA GLU A 424 7.81 6.43 -6.40
C GLU A 424 7.56 7.58 -7.40
N TYR A 425 8.30 8.69 -7.37
CA TYR A 425 8.10 9.81 -8.32
C TYR A 425 9.16 9.83 -9.44
N GLU A 426 8.77 10.18 -10.67
CA GLU A 426 9.69 10.20 -11.83
C GLU A 426 10.86 11.19 -11.67
N ASN A 427 10.63 12.31 -10.99
CA ASN A 427 11.62 13.37 -10.79
C ASN A 427 11.74 13.74 -9.31
N ASN A 428 12.91 14.26 -8.92
CA ASN A 428 13.09 14.84 -7.60
C ASN A 428 12.10 16.00 -7.42
N LYS A 429 11.25 15.90 -6.40
CA LYS A 429 10.20 16.88 -6.12
C LYS A 429 10.52 17.60 -4.83
N THR A 430 10.77 18.89 -4.92
CA THR A 430 10.98 19.74 -3.73
C THR A 430 9.61 20.14 -3.17
N LEU A 431 9.38 19.80 -1.91
CA LEU A 431 8.19 20.19 -1.18
C LEU A 431 8.55 21.22 -0.12
N GLN A 432 7.67 22.20 0.08
CA GLN A 432 7.88 23.26 1.04
C GLN A 432 6.57 23.63 1.74
N SER A 433 6.62 23.72 3.06
CA SER A 433 5.52 24.22 3.90
C SER A 433 6.01 25.43 4.70
N LYS A 434 5.22 26.49 4.75
CA LYS A 434 5.52 27.71 5.50
C LYS A 434 4.48 27.92 6.59
N PHE A 435 4.93 28.31 7.78
CA PHE A 435 4.10 28.52 8.96
C PHE A 435 4.48 29.85 9.62
N SER A 436 3.49 30.64 10.02
CA SER A 436 3.71 31.81 10.87
C SER A 436 3.10 31.54 12.24
N LEU A 437 3.87 31.80 13.29
CA LEU A 437 3.45 31.56 14.66
C LEU A 437 4.06 32.60 15.61
N VAL A 438 3.44 32.76 16.77
CA VAL A 438 3.93 33.66 17.84
C VAL A 438 4.15 32.82 19.09
N THR A 439 5.35 32.88 19.66
CA THR A 439 5.67 32.20 20.93
C THR A 439 4.84 32.78 22.08
N TYR A 440 4.67 32.02 23.16
CA TYR A 440 3.98 32.54 24.34
C TYR A 440 4.84 33.63 25.00
N PRO A 441 4.22 34.70 25.53
CA PRO A 441 4.97 35.72 26.26
C PRO A 441 5.55 35.12 27.55
N ALA A 442 6.74 35.56 27.94
CA ALA A 442 7.33 35.19 29.22
C ALA A 442 6.51 35.80 30.37
N SER A 443 6.58 35.18 31.55
CA SER A 443 5.94 35.77 32.73
C SER A 443 6.59 37.10 33.12
N PRO A 444 5.79 38.10 33.51
CA PRO A 444 6.28 39.35 34.07
C PRO A 444 7.10 39.09 35.34
N GLY A 445 8.06 39.96 35.65
CA GLY A 445 8.70 39.89 36.96
C GLY A 445 7.80 40.48 38.06
N LYS A 446 8.22 40.29 39.31
CA LYS A 446 7.45 40.73 40.49
C LYS A 446 7.31 42.26 40.54
N LEU A 447 6.28 42.72 41.26
CA LEU A 447 6.11 44.13 41.62
C LEU A 447 7.33 44.63 42.40
N TRP A 448 7.88 45.76 41.98
CA TRP A 448 9.07 46.35 42.56
C TRP A 448 8.66 47.42 43.59
N VAL A 449 8.38 46.97 44.81
CA VAL A 449 7.79 47.79 45.89
C VAL A 449 8.65 49.04 46.17
N GLU A 450 9.98 48.91 46.18
CA GLU A 450 10.91 50.01 46.47
C GLU A 450 10.92 51.12 45.40
N ARG A 451 10.66 50.76 44.13
CA ARG A 451 10.58 51.73 43.02
C ARG A 451 9.16 52.20 42.75
N SER A 452 8.18 51.64 43.45
CA SER A 452 6.77 51.99 43.33
C SER A 452 6.43 53.15 44.27
N GLN A 453 5.59 54.08 43.82
CA GLN A 453 5.09 55.17 44.64
C GLN A 453 3.84 54.71 45.39
N LEU A 454 4.01 54.20 46.61
CA LEU A 454 2.93 53.60 47.41
C LEU A 454 2.47 54.45 48.62
N ASN A 455 3.04 55.63 48.81
CA ASN A 455 2.79 56.46 50.00
C ASN A 455 1.81 57.62 49.74
N LYS A 456 1.58 57.99 48.47
CA LYS A 456 0.75 59.13 48.08
C LYS A 456 0.05 58.86 46.75
N SER A 457 -1.25 59.15 46.70
CA SER A 457 -2.07 59.08 45.47
C SER A 457 -1.70 60.22 44.50
N PRO A 458 -1.58 59.98 43.18
CA PRO A 458 -1.75 58.70 42.48
C PRO A 458 -0.67 57.68 42.83
N TYR A 459 -1.09 56.43 43.03
CA TYR A 459 -0.19 55.32 43.29
C TYR A 459 0.40 54.81 41.97
N ILE A 460 1.72 54.65 41.92
CA ILE A 460 2.44 54.17 40.74
C ILE A 460 3.08 52.83 41.07
N LEU A 461 2.56 51.76 40.48
CA LEU A 461 3.01 50.39 40.66
C LEU A 461 3.94 50.03 39.51
N LYS A 462 5.22 49.85 39.79
CA LYS A 462 6.23 49.45 38.80
C LYS A 462 6.59 47.98 38.98
N PHE A 463 6.73 47.25 37.89
CA PHE A 463 7.13 45.84 37.90
C PHE A 463 8.23 45.58 36.87
N ASN A 464 8.88 44.42 36.98
CA ASN A 464 9.90 44.03 36.02
C ASN A 464 9.24 43.57 34.70
N GLN A 465 9.68 44.16 33.59
CA GLN A 465 9.21 43.80 32.25
C GLN A 465 9.45 42.31 31.97
N SER A 466 8.54 41.67 31.23
CA SER A 466 8.77 40.29 30.77
C SER A 466 9.91 40.23 29.76
N GLN A 467 10.59 39.11 29.69
CA GLN A 467 11.57 38.86 28.64
C GLN A 467 10.88 38.71 27.27
N GLY A 468 11.53 39.21 26.22
CA GLY A 468 11.03 39.12 24.85
C GLY A 468 10.05 40.24 24.47
N VAL A 469 9.13 39.95 23.56
CA VAL A 469 8.18 40.92 23.01
C VAL A 469 6.85 40.83 23.74
N VAL A 470 6.39 41.95 24.29
CA VAL A 470 5.10 42.06 24.95
C VAL A 470 4.29 43.17 24.31
N ASN A 471 3.01 42.89 24.03
CA ASN A 471 2.08 43.86 23.48
C ASN A 471 1.37 44.64 24.59
N SER A 472 0.94 43.96 25.66
CA SER A 472 0.33 44.59 26.82
C SER A 472 0.41 43.70 28.07
N TYR A 473 0.22 44.31 29.24
CA TYR A 473 0.06 43.66 30.52
C TYR A 473 -1.34 43.90 31.04
N GLN A 474 -1.96 42.89 31.64
CA GLN A 474 -3.13 43.06 32.48
C GLN A 474 -2.70 42.95 33.94
N VAL A 475 -3.01 43.98 34.71
CA VAL A 475 -2.75 44.02 36.15
C VAL A 475 -4.08 44.02 36.87
N THR A 476 -4.28 42.96 37.65
CA THR A 476 -5.45 42.77 38.51
C THR A 476 -5.02 42.95 39.96
N ILE A 477 -5.72 43.77 40.72
CA ILE A 477 -5.42 44.03 42.14
C ILE A 477 -6.67 43.74 42.96
N LYS A 478 -6.53 42.87 43.96
CA LYS A 478 -7.60 42.40 44.83
C LYS A 478 -7.22 42.64 46.29
N THR A 479 -8.20 42.90 47.14
CA THR A 479 -7.95 42.93 48.60
C THR A 479 -7.68 41.51 49.12
N VAL A 480 -6.80 41.37 50.12
CA VAL A 480 -6.45 40.04 50.70
C VAL A 480 -7.66 39.28 51.22
N ASN A 481 -8.73 39.99 51.63
CA ASN A 481 -9.97 39.37 52.11
C ASN A 481 -10.89 38.84 50.98
N LEU A 482 -10.42 38.78 49.72
CA LEU A 482 -11.06 38.15 48.55
C LEU A 482 -12.45 38.67 48.12
N MET A 483 -12.98 39.71 48.76
CA MET A 483 -14.38 40.14 48.53
C MET A 483 -14.56 41.04 47.30
N HIS A 484 -13.55 41.78 46.84
CA HIS A 484 -13.67 42.69 45.69
C HIS A 484 -12.38 42.82 44.88
N GLU A 485 -12.49 42.67 43.55
CA GLU A 485 -11.48 43.17 42.60
C GLU A 485 -11.54 44.69 42.58
N VAL A 486 -10.43 45.33 42.91
CA VAL A 486 -10.37 46.79 43.05
C VAL A 486 -9.96 47.43 41.74
N ILE A 487 -9.04 46.79 41.01
CA ILE A 487 -8.47 47.35 39.79
C ILE A 487 -8.24 46.22 38.78
N ILE A 488 -8.67 46.44 37.54
CA ILE A 488 -8.22 45.69 36.35
C ILE A 488 -7.79 46.73 35.32
N ARG A 489 -6.50 46.78 35.01
CA ARG A 489 -5.97 47.72 34.01
C ARG A 489 -5.13 46.99 32.98
N ARG A 490 -5.31 47.36 31.71
CA ARG A 490 -4.37 47.00 30.64
C ARG A 490 -3.41 48.15 30.41
N VAL A 491 -2.12 47.85 30.47
CA VAL A 491 -1.03 48.81 30.27
C VAL A 491 -0.03 48.26 29.26
N THR A 492 0.59 49.13 28.48
CA THR A 492 1.63 48.75 27.51
C THR A 492 3.02 48.77 28.14
N ASN A 493 3.23 49.68 29.09
CA ASN A 493 4.47 49.83 29.85
C ASN A 493 4.42 49.00 31.15
N PRO A 494 5.57 48.64 31.74
CA PRO A 494 5.64 47.89 32.99
C PRO A 494 5.31 48.76 34.24
N GLU A 495 4.31 49.64 34.12
CA GLU A 495 3.84 50.53 35.16
C GLU A 495 2.32 50.69 35.09
N VAL A 496 1.69 50.77 36.27
CA VAL A 496 0.25 51.06 36.42
C VAL A 496 0.08 52.25 37.33
N ILE A 497 -0.71 53.22 36.89
CA ILE A 497 -1.10 54.39 37.67
C ILE A 497 -2.56 54.20 38.11
N THR A 498 -2.84 54.35 39.41
CA THR A 498 -4.20 54.20 39.96
C THR A 498 -4.46 55.16 41.13
N PHE A 499 -5.73 55.51 41.31
CA PHE A 499 -6.23 56.32 42.42
C PHE A 499 -7.07 55.48 43.40
N ASP A 500 -7.37 54.23 43.04
CA ASP A 500 -8.44 53.43 43.64
C ASP A 500 -7.95 52.53 44.79
N LEU A 501 -6.85 52.90 45.45
CA LEU A 501 -6.26 52.13 46.55
C LEU A 501 -6.43 52.86 47.89
N TYR A 502 -6.80 52.11 48.92
CA TYR A 502 -6.96 52.62 50.28
C TYR A 502 -5.67 52.52 51.11
N PRO A 503 -5.34 53.54 51.93
CA PRO A 503 -4.25 53.49 52.90
C PRO A 503 -4.38 52.32 53.89
N ASN A 504 -3.25 51.85 54.41
CA ASN A 504 -3.14 50.78 55.42
C ASN A 504 -3.84 49.47 55.04
N THR A 505 -4.01 49.22 53.74
CA THR A 505 -4.69 48.03 53.21
C THR A 505 -3.69 47.12 52.50
N GLN A 506 -3.82 45.81 52.71
CA GLN A 506 -3.02 44.79 52.03
C GLN A 506 -3.74 44.30 50.77
N TYR A 507 -3.00 44.24 49.67
CA TYR A 507 -3.49 43.84 48.36
C TYR A 507 -2.70 42.65 47.81
N ILE A 508 -3.38 41.84 47.02
CA ILE A 508 -2.82 40.81 46.16
C ILE A 508 -2.85 41.36 44.74
N TYR A 509 -1.72 41.27 44.03
CA TYR A 509 -1.66 41.58 42.61
C TYR A 509 -1.51 40.30 41.79
N GLU A 510 -2.01 40.36 40.57
CA GLU A 510 -1.80 39.38 39.51
C GLU A 510 -1.44 40.14 38.23
N ILE A 511 -0.29 39.83 37.64
CA ILE A 511 0.19 40.46 36.40
C ILE A 511 0.32 39.38 35.33
N ILE A 512 -0.34 39.58 34.20
CA ILE A 512 -0.31 38.68 33.04
C ILE A 512 0.18 39.47 31.83
N ALA A 513 1.17 38.95 31.10
CA ALA A 513 1.61 39.51 29.83
C ALA A 513 0.81 38.92 28.66
N TYR A 514 0.58 39.75 27.64
CA TYR A 514 -0.11 39.40 26.42
C TYR A 514 0.78 39.71 25.22
N ASN A 515 0.86 38.77 24.27
CA ASN A 515 1.47 39.01 22.97
C ASN A 515 0.47 39.70 21.99
N MET A 516 0.90 39.93 20.76
CA MET A 516 0.07 40.58 19.72
C MET A 516 -1.18 39.77 19.30
N LEU A 517 -1.19 38.46 19.51
CA LEU A 517 -2.34 37.59 19.23
C LEU A 517 -3.27 37.41 20.45
N GLY A 518 -2.93 38.00 21.60
CA GLY A 518 -3.69 37.88 22.84
C GLY A 518 -3.40 36.61 23.65
N ASN A 519 -2.36 35.84 23.31
CA ASN A 519 -1.95 34.71 24.15
C ASN A 519 -1.38 35.22 25.49
N GLN A 520 -1.73 34.53 26.57
CA GLN A 520 -1.38 34.90 27.94
C GLN A 520 -0.09 34.21 28.41
N SER A 521 0.69 34.91 29.23
CA SER A 521 1.76 34.30 30.03
C SER A 521 1.18 33.60 31.26
N ALA A 522 1.99 32.78 31.94
CA ALA A 522 1.66 32.44 33.33
C ALA A 522 1.63 33.72 34.18
N ALA A 523 0.68 33.79 35.11
CA ALA A 523 0.46 34.95 35.95
C ALA A 523 1.54 35.08 37.02
N THR A 524 2.01 36.31 37.24
CA THR A 524 2.90 36.64 38.36
C THR A 524 2.07 37.24 39.48
N THR A 525 1.97 36.52 40.59
CA THR A 525 1.20 36.92 41.76
C THR A 525 2.10 37.31 42.93
N GLY A 526 1.62 38.23 43.76
CA GLY A 526 2.27 38.58 45.02
C GLY A 526 1.44 39.56 45.82
N ASN A 527 1.96 39.98 46.97
CA ASN A 527 1.24 40.85 47.89
C ASN A 527 2.02 42.15 48.11
N PHE A 528 1.31 43.25 48.36
CA PHE A 528 1.89 44.53 48.77
C PHE A 528 0.95 45.26 49.73
N MET A 529 1.47 46.27 50.42
CA MET A 529 0.71 47.08 51.39
C MET A 529 0.90 48.55 51.06
N ILE A 530 -0.21 49.29 51.04
CA ILE A 530 -0.17 50.77 50.97
C ILE A 530 0.07 51.30 52.38
N LYS A 531 1.14 52.06 52.57
CA LYS A 531 1.40 52.75 53.85
C LYS A 531 0.69 54.10 53.84
N ALA A 532 0.09 54.49 54.97
CA ALA A 532 -0.40 55.85 55.13
C ALA A 532 0.75 56.84 54.95
N GLY A 533 0.56 57.83 54.06
CA GLY A 533 1.51 58.93 53.93
C GLY A 533 1.56 59.71 55.25
N VAL A 534 2.76 59.87 55.80
CA VAL A 534 2.99 60.84 56.87
C VAL A 534 2.83 62.21 56.23
N ILE A 535 1.82 62.96 56.66
CA ILE A 535 1.70 64.38 56.35
C ILE A 535 2.86 65.04 57.10
N GLN A 536 3.91 65.45 56.39
CA GLN A 536 4.92 66.37 56.88
C GLN A 536 4.75 67.71 56.18
#